data_AF-A0A314Y4S9-F1
#
_entry.id   AF-A0A314Y4S9-F1
#
_cell.length_a   1.000
_cell.length_b   1.000
_cell.length_c   1.000
_cell.angle_alpha   90.00
_cell.angle_beta   90.00
_cell.angle_gamma   90.00
#
_symmetry.space_group_name_H-M   'P 1'
#
loop_
_entity.id
_entity.type
_entity.pdbx_description
1 polymer ?
#
loop_
_entity_poly.entity_id
_entity_poly.type
_entity_poly.pdbx_seq_one_letter_code
_entity_poly.pdbx_strand_id
1 'polypeptide(L)' 'MDPQPEPVYYICGDCGMEIPLKPNDVIQCRECGYRILYKKRTRRIRGTLKKDKEEKQAS' A
#
# COMPACT_ATOMS: atom_id res chain seq x y z
N MET A 1 17.94 -5.10 17.59
CA MET A 1 16.87 -5.74 16.80
C MET A 1 16.54 -4.79 15.66
N ASP A 2 16.83 -5.19 14.43
CA ASP A 2 16.63 -4.35 13.24
C ASP A 2 15.13 -4.21 12.92
N PRO A 3 14.61 -2.99 12.67
CA PRO A 3 13.19 -2.80 12.39
C PRO A 3 12.84 -3.46 11.04
N GLN A 4 11.87 -4.37 11.07
CA GLN A 4 11.35 -4.98 9.84
C GLN A 4 10.79 -3.88 8.91
N PRO A 5 11.09 -3.92 7.61
CA PRO A 5 10.62 -2.92 6.67
C PRO A 5 9.09 -2.89 6.63
N GLU A 6 8.49 -1.72 6.84
CA GLU A 6 7.04 -1.53 6.75
C GLU A 6 6.53 -1.93 5.35
N PRO A 7 5.40 -2.64 5.25
CA PRO A 7 4.83 -3.01 3.96
C PRO A 7 4.43 -1.77 3.16
N VAL A 8 4.82 -1.73 1.88
CA VAL A 8 4.48 -0.64 0.96
C VAL A 8 3.20 -1.00 0.20
N TYR A 9 2.22 -0.12 0.28
CA TYR A 9 0.96 -0.26 -0.43
C TYR A 9 1.03 0.45 -1.79
N TYR A 10 0.52 -0.22 -2.81
CA TYR A 10 0.35 0.31 -4.16
C TYR A 10 -1.14 0.36 -4.51
N ILE A 11 -1.53 1.26 -5.39
CA ILE A 11 -2.91 1.50 -5.81
C ILE A 11 -3.01 1.15 -7.29
N CYS A 12 -3.94 0.27 -7.66
CA CYS A 12 -4.15 -0.05 -9.07
C CYS A 12 -4.71 1.15 -9.83
N GLY A 13 -4.21 1.41 -11.04
CA GLY A 13 -4.70 2.53 -11.86
C GLY A 13 -6.13 2.38 -12.38
N ASP A 14 -6.65 1.16 -12.45
CA ASP A 14 -7.96 0.86 -13.05
C ASP A 14 -9.04 0.65 -11.97
N CYS A 15 -8.81 -0.27 -11.02
CA CYS A 15 -9.77 -0.55 -9.95
C CYS A 15 -9.59 0.30 -8.70
N GLY A 16 -8.49 1.06 -8.58
CA GLY A 16 -8.21 1.88 -7.39
C GLY A 16 -7.94 1.10 -6.10
N MET A 17 -7.87 -0.24 -6.16
CA MET A 17 -7.64 -1.08 -4.99
C MET A 17 -6.21 -0.95 -4.48
N GLU A 18 -6.06 -0.99 -3.15
CA GLU A 18 -4.75 -1.05 -2.51
C GLU A 18 -4.22 -2.48 -2.42
N ILE A 19 -2.97 -2.66 -2.84
CA ILE A 19 -2.28 -3.95 -2.92
C ILE A 19 -0.96 -3.84 -2.15
N PRO A 20 -0.74 -4.69 -1.12
CA PRO A 20 0.55 -4.80 -0.47
C PRO A 20 1.50 -5.62 -1.37
N LEU A 21 2.57 -5.01 -1.87
CA LEU A 21 3.58 -5.69 -2.70
C LEU A 21 4.92 -5.76 -1.97
N LYS A 22 5.57 -6.91 -2.05
CA LYS A 22 6.93 -7.14 -1.54
C LYS A 22 7.96 -6.86 -2.65
N PRO A 23 9.21 -6.50 -2.29
CA PRO A 23 10.29 -6.49 -3.28
C PRO A 23 10.43 -7.91 -3.85
N ASN A 24 10.40 -8.04 -5.18
CA ASN A 24 10.39 -9.28 -5.98
C ASN A 24 9.02 -9.89 -6.29
N ASP A 25 7.90 -9.29 -5.86
CA ASP A 25 6.56 -9.77 -6.25
C ASP A 25 6.19 -9.30 -7.67
N VAL A 26 5.31 -10.03 -8.35
CA VAL A 26 4.88 -9.69 -9.71
C VAL A 26 3.92 -8.50 -9.66
N ILE A 27 4.18 -7.50 -10.48
CA ILE A 27 3.35 -6.28 -10.55
C ILE A 27 2.08 -6.60 -11.34
N GLN A 28 1.06 -7.09 -10.65
CA GLN A 28 -0.24 -7.42 -11.22
C GLN A 28 -1.36 -7.20 -10.21
N CYS A 29 -2.42 -6.52 -10.63
CA CYS A 29 -3.64 -6.41 -9.85
C CYS A 29 -4.38 -7.75 -9.80
N ARG A 30 -4.79 -8.18 -8.60
CA ARG A 30 -5.50 -9.46 -8.40
C ARG A 30 -6.94 -9.44 -8.90
N GLU A 31 -7.55 -8.27 -9.00
CA GLU A 31 -8.95 -8.14 -9.42
C GLU A 31 -9.11 -7.93 -10.92
N CYS A 32 -8.37 -6.96 -11.50
CA CYS A 32 -8.52 -6.61 -12.91
C CYS A 32 -7.40 -7.14 -13.82
N GLY A 33 -6.33 -7.72 -13.27
CA GLY A 33 -5.17 -8.17 -14.05
C GLY A 33 -4.32 -7.04 -14.63
N TYR A 34 -4.65 -5.78 -14.34
CA TYR A 34 -3.89 -4.62 -14.80
C TYR A 34 -2.50 -4.57 -14.15
N ARG A 35 -1.49 -4.15 -14.92
CA ARG A 35 -0.07 -4.20 -14.52
C ARG A 35 0.51 -2.86 -14.11
N ILE A 36 -0.28 -1.79 -14.15
CA ILE A 36 0.16 -0.46 -13.74
C ILE A 36 -0.41 -0.14 -12.36
N LEU A 37 0.50 0.09 -11.42
CA LEU A 37 0.24 0.32 -10.01
C LEU A 37 0.99 1.58 -9.55
N TYR A 38 0.29 2.48 -8.86
CA TYR A 38 0.85 3.71 -8.30
C TYR A 38 1.24 3.51 -6.84
N LYS A 39 2.32 4.13 -6.36
CA LYS A 39 2.69 4.02 -4.93
C LYS A 39 1.72 4.84 -4.06
N LYS A 40 1.18 4.25 -2.99
CA LYS A 40 0.32 4.97 -2.04
C LYS A 40 1.11 6.12 -1.38
N ARG A 41 0.48 7.29 -1.27
CA ARG A 41 1.11 8.48 -0.70
C ARG A 41 1.35 8.26 0.80
N THR A 42 2.56 8.52 1.28
CA THR A 42 2.85 8.51 2.72
C THR A 42 2.39 9.82 3.36
N ARG A 43 1.89 9.73 4.60
CA ARG A 43 1.46 10.91 5.38
C ARG A 43 2.62 11.76 5.91
N ARG A 44 3.88 11.35 5.72
CA ARG A 44 5.06 12.02 6.27
C ARG A 44 5.37 13.38 5.62
N ILE A 45 4.91 13.62 4.39
CA ILE A 45 5.24 14.81 3.58
C ILE A 45 4.21 15.96 3.64
N ARG A 46 3.00 15.72 4.15
CA ARG A 46 2.00 16.76 4.41
C ARG A 46 1.72 16.73 5.91
N GLY A 47 2.06 17.80 6.64
CA GLY A 47 2.14 17.87 8.11
C GLY A 47 0.85 17.63 8.91
N THR A 48 0.08 16.59 8.60
CA THR A 48 -1.12 16.16 9.32
C THR A 48 -0.97 14.68 9.68
N LEU A 49 -0.41 14.43 10.86
CA LEU A 49 -0.34 13.13 11.51
C LEU A 49 -1.77 12.70 11.90
N LYS A 50 -2.35 11.69 11.23
CA LYS A 50 -3.40 10.74 11.71
C LYS A 50 -4.20 10.15 10.54
N LYS A 51 -4.19 8.82 10.39
CA LYS A 51 -5.38 7.95 10.16
C LYS A 51 -5.04 6.47 9.84
N ASP A 52 -3.79 6.06 9.59
CA ASP A 52 -3.54 4.63 9.28
C ASP A 52 -3.45 3.71 10.51
N LYS A 53 -3.84 4.18 11.70
CA LYS A 53 -3.87 3.36 12.94
C LYS A 53 -5.24 2.73 13.22
N GLU A 54 -6.25 2.96 12.36
CA GLU A 54 -7.66 2.62 12.65
C GLU A 54 -8.15 1.27 12.09
N GLU A 55 -7.31 0.46 11.44
CA GLU A 55 -7.78 -0.83 10.90
C GLU A 55 -7.19 -2.08 11.57
N LYS A 56 -6.20 -1.92 12.47
CA LYS A 56 -5.64 -3.06 13.22
C LYS A 56 -6.39 -3.40 14.52
N GLN A 57 -7.60 -2.86 14.70
CA GLN A 57 -8.44 -3.05 15.90
C GLN A 57 -9.85 -3.56 15.59
N ALA A 58 -10.03 -4.24 14.46
CA ALA A 58 -11.24 -4.99 14.14
C ALA A 58 -10.89 -6.42 13.68
N SER A 59 -10.18 -7.16 14.54
CA SER A 59 -10.23 -8.63 14.70
C SER A 59 -9.47 -9.01 15.97
#